data_AF-A0A292YBV8-F1
#
_entry.id   AF-A0A292YBV8-F1
#
_cell.length_a   1.000
_cell.length_b   1.000
_cell.length_c   1.000
_cell.angle_alpha   90.00
_cell.angle_beta   90.00
_cell.angle_gamma   90.00
#
_symmetry.space_group_name_H-M   'P 1'
#
loop_
_entity.id
_entity.type
_entity.pdbx_description
1 polymer ?
#
loop_
_entity_poly.entity_id
_entity_poly.type
_entity_poly.pdbx_seq_one_letter_code
_entity_poly.pdbx_strand_id
1 'polypeptide(L)'
;MKTQTSIRIEKEYFQQAKEILKNLGLSYSEAVNIFTAMIVKHKGLPFEVKIPNETTQKAIKEARAGKNVENISLDELKRMNNANS
;
A
#
# COMPACT_ATOMS: atom_id res chain seq x y z
N MET A 1 26.12 -0.63 -7.12
CA MET A 1 26.84 -0.07 -5.97
C MET A 1 25.90 -0.09 -4.77
N LYS A 2 26.36 -0.49 -3.57
CA LYS A 2 25.58 -0.42 -2.33
C LYS A 2 26.04 0.78 -1.51
N THR A 3 25.12 1.44 -0.81
CA THR A 3 25.41 2.58 0.05
C THR A 3 25.16 2.19 1.51
N GLN A 4 26.06 2.56 2.41
CA GLN A 4 25.86 2.38 3.84
C GLN A 4 25.00 3.52 4.40
N THR A 5 23.97 3.17 5.16
CA THR A 5 23.04 4.14 5.78
C THR A 5 22.85 3.79 7.25
N SER A 6 22.85 4.80 8.11
CA SER A 6 22.50 4.65 9.54
C SER A 6 21.05 5.06 9.75
N ILE A 7 20.29 4.22 10.44
CA ILE A 7 18.86 4.46 10.74
C ILE A 7 18.69 4.42 12.26
N ARG A 8 18.07 5.45 12.82
CA ARG A 8 17.65 5.44 14.22
C ARG A 8 16.31 4.71 14.32
N ILE A 9 16.24 3.73 15.20
CA ILE A 9 15.05 2.91 15.44
C ILE A 9 14.99 2.57 16.92
N GLU A 10 13.78 2.48 17.46
CA GLU A 10 13.58 2.00 18.82
C GLU A 10 14.10 0.57 18.97
N LYS A 11 14.86 0.35 20.04
CA LYS A 11 15.51 -0.95 20.29
C LYS A 11 14.49 -2.08 20.35
N GLU A 12 13.35 -1.84 20.98
CA GLU A 12 12.28 -2.83 21.12
C GLU A 12 11.73 -3.24 19.75
N TYR A 13 11.33 -2.28 18.91
CA TYR A 13 10.83 -2.57 17.57
C TYR A 13 11.88 -3.25 16.69
N PHE A 14 13.16 -2.88 16.82
CA PHE A 14 14.24 -3.53 16.09
C PHE A 14 14.37 -5.02 16.44
N GLN A 15 14.27 -5.38 17.73
CA GLN A 15 14.36 -6.77 18.15
C GLN A 15 13.15 -7.58 17.70
N GLN A 16 11.94 -7.05 17.87
CA GLN A 16 10.71 -7.71 17.42
C GLN A 16 10.74 -7.94 15.89
N ALA A 17 11.12 -6.93 15.12
CA ALA A 17 11.22 -7.06 13.67
C ALA A 17 12.25 -8.12 13.27
N LYS A 18 13.41 -8.19 13.95
CA LYS A 18 14.42 -9.22 13.68
C LYS A 18 13.89 -10.63 13.92
N GLU A 19 13.14 -10.85 14.99
CA GLU A 19 12.57 -12.16 15.31
C GLU A 19 11.54 -12.60 14.26
N ILE A 20 10.65 -11.68 13.88
CA ILE A 20 9.66 -11.93 12.81
C ILE A 20 10.36 -12.25 11.48
N LEU A 21 11.34 -11.44 11.08
CA LEU A 21 12.05 -11.62 9.81
C LEU A 21 12.88 -12.90 9.78
N LYS A 22 13.45 -13.32 10.92
CA LYS A 22 14.15 -14.61 11.03
C LYS A 22 13.23 -15.78 10.70
N ASN A 23 11.98 -15.75 11.15
CA ASN A 23 10.99 -16.79 10.82
C ASN A 23 10.62 -16.80 9.33
N LEU A 24 10.83 -15.67 8.63
CA LEU A 24 10.66 -15.54 7.18
C LEU A 24 11.95 -15.82 6.40
N GLY A 25 13.05 -16.19 7.08
CA GLY A 25 14.35 -16.42 6.44
C GLY A 25 15.04 -15.14 5.94
N LEU A 26 14.68 -13.98 6.48
CA LEU A 26 15.18 -12.67 6.07
C LEU A 26 16.00 -12.01 7.18
N SER A 27 17.07 -11.33 6.77
CA SER A 27 17.76 -10.35 7.61
C SER A 27 17.03 -9.01 7.59
N TYR A 28 17.28 -8.19 8.61
CA TYR A 28 16.77 -6.82 8.67
C TYR A 28 17.23 -5.98 7.46
N SER A 29 18.47 -6.15 7.02
CA SER A 29 19.01 -5.44 5.85
C SER A 29 18.33 -5.84 4.56
N GLU A 30 17.96 -7.11 4.39
CA GLU A 30 17.18 -7.56 3.22
C GLU A 30 15.78 -6.97 3.23
N ALA A 31 15.11 -6.97 4.38
CA ALA A 31 13.80 -6.34 4.52
C ALA A 31 13.83 -4.84 4.19
N VAL A 32 14.85 -4.11 4.66
CA VAL A 32 15.04 -2.69 4.31
C VAL A 32 15.26 -2.51 2.81
N ASN A 33 16.09 -3.35 2.17
CA ASN A 33 16.29 -3.29 0.72
C ASN A 33 15.00 -3.56 -0.06
N ILE A 34 14.20 -4.55 0.37
CA ILE A 34 12.89 -4.86 -0.23
C ILE A 34 11.96 -3.66 -0.08
N PHE A 35 11.86 -3.09 1.12
CA PHE A 35 11.05 -1.90 1.38
C PHE A 35 11.45 -0.72 0.47
N THR A 36 12.74 -0.44 0.35
CA THR A 36 13.26 0.60 -0.55
C THR A 36 12.92 0.30 -2.02
N ALA A 37 13.06 -0.95 -2.46
CA ALA A 37 12.71 -1.37 -3.82
C ALA A 37 11.20 -1.19 -4.09
N MET A 38 10.34 -1.49 -3.12
CA MET A 38 8.90 -1.26 -3.25
C MET A 38 8.57 0.22 -3.36
N ILE A 39 9.25 1.11 -2.62
CA ILE A 39 9.07 2.57 -2.76
C ILE A 39 9.33 3.02 -4.20
N VAL A 40 10.45 2.57 -4.77
CA VAL A 40 10.82 2.92 -6.15
C VAL A 40 9.81 2.36 -7.15
N LYS A 41 9.42 1.09 -6.98
CA LYS A 41 8.47 0.41 -7.88
C LYS A 41 7.10 1.09 -7.91
N HIS A 42 6.59 1.51 -6.75
CA HIS A 42 5.25 2.07 -6.61
C HIS A 42 5.22 3.60 -6.68
N LYS A 43 6.38 4.26 -6.77
CA LYS A 43 6.51 5.73 -6.70
C LYS A 43 5.78 6.33 -5.49
N GLY A 44 5.83 5.63 -4.36
CA GLY A 44 5.04 5.93 -3.18
C GLY A 44 5.34 4.99 -2.03
N LEU A 45 4.63 5.13 -0.91
CA LEU A 45 4.80 4.22 0.22
C LEU A 45 4.31 2.81 -0.15
N PRO A 46 5.03 1.74 0.25
CA PRO A 46 4.71 0.37 -0.15
C PRO A 46 3.65 -0.26 0.76
N PHE A 47 2.80 0.59 1.32
CA PHE A 47 1.63 0.27 2.11
C PHE A 47 0.62 1.39 1.88
N GLU A 48 -0.66 1.06 1.97
CA GLU A 48 -1.72 2.05 1.88
C GLU A 48 -1.58 3.05 3.04
N VAL A 49 -1.38 4.32 2.71
CA VAL A 49 -1.44 5.40 3.70
C VAL A 49 -2.91 5.58 4.08
N LYS A 50 -3.33 4.92 5.15
CA LYS A 50 -4.71 4.99 5.68
C LYS A 50 -4.94 6.32 6.42
N ILE A 51 -4.90 7.42 5.67
CA ILE A 51 -5.68 8.62 5.98
C ILE A 51 -6.45 8.91 4.70
N PRO A 52 -7.70 8.45 4.56
CA PRO A 52 -8.48 8.81 3.39
C PRO A 52 -8.50 10.33 3.29
N ASN A 53 -8.05 10.88 2.15
CA ASN A 53 -8.15 12.32 1.91
C ASN A 53 -9.62 12.75 1.90
N GLU A 54 -9.89 14.04 2.02
CA GLU A 54 -11.26 14.55 2.13
C GLU A 54 -12.15 14.11 0.95
N THR A 55 -11.58 14.03 -0.25
CA THR A 55 -12.27 13.54 -1.46
C THR A 55 -12.68 12.08 -1.33
N THR A 56 -11.78 11.20 -0.89
CA THR A 56 -12.05 9.77 -0.67
C THR A 56 -13.05 9.59 0.47
N GLN A 57 -12.94 10.36 1.57
CA GLN A 57 -13.90 10.33 2.66
C GLN A 57 -15.30 10.74 2.19
N LYS A 58 -15.39 11.80 1.38
CA LYS A 58 -16.64 12.31 0.80
C LYS A 58 -17.25 11.27 -0.14
N ALA A 59 -16.47 10.70 -1.06
CA ALA A 59 -16.93 9.66 -1.98
C ALA A 59 -17.48 8.43 -1.23
N ILE A 60 -16.79 7.97 -0.18
CA ILE A 60 -17.27 6.86 0.67
C ILE A 60 -18.58 7.22 1.38
N LYS A 61 -18.70 8.44 1.91
CA LYS A 61 -19.93 8.92 2.57
C LYS A 61 -21.09 9.02 1.59
N GLU A 62 -20.87 9.58 0.40
CA GLU A 62 -21.88 9.73 -0.64
C GLU A 62 -22.36 8.37 -1.14
N ALA A 63 -21.43 7.45 -1.44
CA ALA A 63 -21.76 6.11 -1.89
C ALA A 63 -22.60 5.33 -0.86
N ARG A 64 -22.22 5.40 0.44
CA ARG A 64 -23.02 4.79 1.52
C ARG A 64 -24.40 5.41 1.69
N ALA A 65 -24.54 6.69 1.33
CA ALA A 65 -25.82 7.41 1.36
C ALA A 65 -26.63 7.26 0.06
N GLY A 66 -26.17 6.45 -0.90
CA GLY A 66 -26.84 6.28 -2.19
C GLY A 66 -26.75 7.52 -3.11
N LYS A 67 -25.81 8.43 -2.85
CA LYS A 67 -25.55 9.62 -3.67
C LYS A 67 -24.38 9.36 -4.61
N ASN A 68 -24.46 9.86 -5.84
CA ASN A 68 -23.42 9.71 -6.87
C ASN A 68 -23.04 8.24 -7.13
N VAL A 69 -24.03 7.33 -7.08
CA VAL A 69 -23.87 5.90 -7.39
C VAL A 69 -24.87 5.49 -8.47
N GLU A 70 -24.42 4.65 -9.39
CA GLU A 70 -25.27 3.98 -10.39
C GLU A 70 -25.26 2.48 -10.14
N ASN A 71 -26.43 1.86 -10.16
CA ASN A 71 -26.54 0.41 -10.10
C ASN A 71 -26.35 -0.15 -11.51
N ILE A 72 -25.18 -0.73 -11.75
CA ILE A 72 -24.85 -1.37 -13.02
C ILE A 72 -24.70 -2.87 -12.83
N SER A 73 -25.06 -3.64 -13.86
CA SER A 73 -24.84 -5.09 -13.84
C SER A 73 -23.38 -5.44 -14.14
N LEU A 74 -22.92 -6.61 -13.68
CA LEU A 74 -21.57 -7.10 -13.97
C LEU A 74 -21.29 -7.24 -15.48
N ASP A 75 -22.30 -7.60 -16.26
CA ASP A 75 -22.19 -7.74 -17.72
C ASP A 75 -22.09 -6.39 -18.42
N GLU A 76 -22.73 -5.37 -17.88
CA GLU A 76 -22.66 -3.99 -18.38
C GLU A 76 -21.29 -3.37 -18.07
N LEU A 77 -20.78 -3.58 -16.84
CA LEU A 77 -19.45 -3.13 -16.44
C LEU A 77 -18.33 -3.71 -17.34
N LYS A 78 -18.41 -5.00 -17.69
CA LYS A 78 -17.44 -5.64 -18.59
C LYS A 78 -17.44 -5.02 -19.99
N ARG A 79 -18.62 -4.65 -20.51
CA ARG A 79 -18.74 -3.99 -21.84
C ARG A 79 -18.13 -2.60 -21.82
N MET A 80 -18.39 -1.81 -20.76
CA MET A 80 -17.83 -0.46 -20.62
C MET A 80 -16.30 -0.46 -20.53
N ASN A 81 -15.71 -1.44 -19.86
CA ASN A 81 -14.25 -1.52 -19.73
C ASN A 81 -13.54 -1.89 -21.05
N ASN A 82 -14.20 -2.68 -21.90
CA ASN A 82 -13.65 -3.11 -23.19
C ASN A 82 -13.88 -2.09 -24.33
N ALA A 83 -14.80 -1.14 -24.16
CA ALA A 83 -15.10 -0.10 -25.15
C ALA A 83 -14.12 1.09 -25.13
N ASN A 84 -13.23 1.14 -24.14
CA ASN A 84 -12.22 2.19 -23.96
C ASN A 84 -10.78 1.71 -24.28
N SER A 85 -10.63 0.61 -25.01
CA SER A 85 -9.35 0.08 -25.52
C SER A 85 -9.23 0.27 -27.02
#